data_AF-A0A3N5NYK9-F1
#
_entry.id   AF-A0A3N5NYK9-F1
#
_cell.length_a   1.000
_cell.length_b   1.000
_cell.length_c   1.000
_cell.angle_alpha   90.00
_cell.angle_beta   90.00
_cell.angle_gamma   90.00
#
_symmetry.space_group_name_H-M   'P 1'
#
loop_
_entity.id
_entity.type
_entity.pdbx_description
1 polymer ?
#
loop_
_entity_poly.entity_id
_entity_poly.type
_entity_poly.pdbx_seq_one_letter_code
_entity_poly.pdbx_strand_id
1 'polypeptide(L)'
;MKLWRQDRKRPLVWLPALMALGVVLAACGTAGEDAPAPAAGSKNADGYTDLSVDQLATLLETEDVTLVNVHIPYEGELPETDMFIPYNEIESYLGDLPDKEAPIVLYCRSGSMSTSAAKIL
;
A
#
# COMPACT_ATOMS: atom_id res chain seq x y z
N MET A 1 4.46 -11.47 19.51
CA MET A 1 4.75 -10.44 18.49
C MET A 1 5.01 -11.16 17.18
N LYS A 2 3.98 -11.19 16.31
CA LYS A 2 3.89 -12.09 15.16
C LYS A 2 4.43 -11.35 13.92
N LEU A 3 5.45 -11.94 13.30
CA LEU A 3 6.20 -11.45 12.14
C LEU A 3 5.35 -11.45 10.85
N TRP A 4 4.30 -10.62 10.77
CA TRP A 4 3.30 -10.66 9.69
C TRP A 4 3.77 -10.13 8.31
N ARG A 5 5.04 -9.70 8.18
CA ARG A 5 5.56 -9.05 6.95
C ARG A 5 6.97 -9.52 6.52
N GLN A 6 7.52 -10.60 7.08
CA GLN A 6 8.86 -11.06 6.68
C GLN A 6 8.87 -11.99 5.45
N ASP A 7 7.72 -12.46 4.99
CA ASP A 7 7.61 -13.49 3.94
C ASP A 7 7.11 -12.98 2.56
N ARG A 8 6.98 -11.67 2.34
CA ARG A 8 7.09 -11.14 0.96
C ARG A 8 8.57 -11.13 0.59
N LYS A 9 9.09 -12.31 0.22
CA LYS A 9 10.39 -12.48 -0.44
C LYS A 9 10.32 -11.82 -1.83
N ARG A 10 10.33 -10.50 -1.88
CA ARG A 10 10.92 -9.79 -3.02
C ARG A 10 12.38 -10.25 -3.03
N PRO A 11 12.88 -10.88 -4.11
CA PRO A 11 14.26 -11.33 -4.14
C PRO A 11 15.10 -10.10 -3.81
N LEU A 12 15.73 -10.15 -2.64
CA LEU A 12 16.76 -9.23 -2.20
C LEU A 12 17.75 -9.21 -3.36
N VAL A 13 17.67 -8.18 -4.21
CA VAL A 13 18.61 -7.98 -5.29
C VAL A 13 19.94 -7.83 -4.58
N TRP A 14 20.73 -8.90 -4.60
CA TRP A 14 22.05 -8.96 -4.00
C TRP A 14 22.84 -7.80 -4.57
N LEU A 15 23.13 -6.79 -3.74
CA LEU A 15 24.12 -5.76 -4.01
C LEU A 15 25.44 -6.45 -4.37
N PRO A 16 25.93 -6.42 -5.62
CA PRO A 16 27.34 -6.66 -5.84
C PRO A 16 28.02 -5.32 -5.57
N ALA A 17 28.61 -5.20 -4.39
CA ALA A 17 29.70 -4.27 -4.17
C ALA A 17 30.83 -4.64 -5.14
N LEU A 18 30.88 -3.96 -6.29
CA LEU A 18 32.06 -3.93 -7.15
C LEU A 18 32.44 -2.47 -7.41
N MET A 19 33.30 -2.00 -6.52
CA MET A 19 34.09 -0.79 -6.65
C MET A 19 35.03 -0.99 -7.84
N ALA A 20 34.70 -0.40 -8.99
CA ALA A 20 35.60 -0.29 -10.14
C ALA A 20 35.58 1.16 -10.65
N LEU A 21 36.67 1.85 -10.36
CA LEU A 21 37.06 3.16 -10.82
C LEU A 21 37.16 3.18 -12.36
N GLY A 22 36.39 4.06 -13.00
CA GLY A 22 36.44 4.29 -14.44
C GLY A 22 35.90 5.66 -14.81
N VAL A 23 36.82 6.62 -14.97
CA VAL A 23 36.56 7.96 -15.53
C VAL A 23 36.44 7.84 -17.04
N VAL A 24 35.29 8.19 -17.65
CA VAL A 24 35.20 8.73 -19.02
C VAL A 24 33.95 9.64 -19.15
N LEU A 25 34.15 10.77 -19.84
CA LEU A 25 33.21 11.85 -20.14
C LEU A 25 32.06 11.48 -21.10
N ALA A 26 30.99 12.27 -20.97
CA ALA A 26 30.05 12.73 -22.01
C ALA A 26 29.06 11.72 -22.63
N ALA A 27 27.80 11.83 -22.21
CA ALA A 27 26.65 11.70 -23.10
C ALA A 27 25.47 12.52 -22.54
N CYS A 28 24.96 13.47 -23.33
CA CYS A 28 23.61 13.99 -23.14
C CYS A 28 22.63 12.82 -23.21
N GLY A 29 21.94 12.56 -22.10
CA GLY A 29 20.86 11.59 -22.03
C GLY A 29 19.63 12.27 -21.42
N THR A 30 18.71 12.67 -22.28
CA THR A 30 17.30 12.86 -21.92
C THR A 30 16.73 11.52 -21.51
N ALA A 31 16.28 11.38 -20.25
CA ALA A 31 15.20 10.51 -19.80
C ALA A 31 15.36 10.31 -18.29
N GLY A 32 14.54 11.03 -17.57
CA GLY A 32 14.27 10.84 -16.17
C GLY A 32 12.98 11.59 -15.94
N GLU A 33 11.89 11.09 -16.52
CA GLU A 33 10.56 11.39 -16.03
C GLU A 33 10.59 11.04 -14.53
N ASP A 34 10.87 12.04 -13.71
CA ASP A 34 10.37 12.15 -12.36
C ASP A 34 8.85 12.28 -12.52
N ALA A 35 8.20 11.19 -12.92
CA ALA A 35 6.77 11.07 -12.82
C ALA A 35 6.52 11.16 -11.32
N PRO A 36 5.88 12.23 -10.82
CA PRO A 36 5.51 12.23 -9.42
C PRO A 36 4.67 10.97 -9.22
N ALA A 37 5.10 10.11 -8.31
CA ALA A 37 4.24 9.06 -7.78
C ALA A 37 2.87 9.71 -7.54
N PRO A 38 1.75 9.10 -7.96
CA PRO A 38 0.45 9.72 -7.82
C PRO A 38 0.29 10.07 -6.36
N ALA A 39 0.43 11.36 -6.04
CA ALA A 39 0.39 11.81 -4.68
C ALA A 39 -0.98 11.38 -4.17
N ALA A 40 -0.99 10.46 -3.20
CA ALA A 40 -2.20 10.12 -2.47
C ALA A 40 -2.84 11.46 -2.10
N GLY A 41 -4.07 11.68 -2.59
CA GLY A 41 -4.74 12.97 -2.48
C GLY A 41 -4.76 13.48 -1.04
N SER A 42 -4.96 14.78 -0.87
CA SER A 42 -5.12 15.36 0.46
C SER A 42 -6.19 14.61 1.26
N LYS A 43 -5.93 14.38 2.55
CA LYS A 43 -6.90 13.80 3.48
C LYS A 43 -8.21 14.57 3.41
N ASN A 44 -9.32 13.85 3.36
CA ASN A 44 -10.67 14.40 3.43
C ASN A 44 -11.00 14.86 4.86
N ALA A 45 -12.22 15.35 5.07
CA ALA A 45 -12.66 15.86 6.37
C ALA A 45 -12.65 14.82 7.49
N ASP A 46 -12.71 13.54 7.14
CA ASP A 46 -12.70 12.40 8.06
C ASP A 46 -11.26 11.89 8.31
N GLY A 47 -10.23 12.52 7.74
CA GLY A 47 -8.82 12.25 8.08
C GLY A 47 -8.14 11.16 7.25
N TYR A 48 -8.79 10.63 6.21
CA TYR A 48 -8.25 9.62 5.30
C TYR A 48 -8.29 10.09 3.84
N THR A 49 -7.59 9.39 2.95
CA THR A 49 -7.53 9.70 1.52
C THR A 49 -8.40 8.73 0.72
N ASP A 50 -9.26 9.26 -0.13
CA ASP A 50 -9.98 8.46 -1.12
C ASP A 50 -9.06 8.17 -2.31
N LEU A 51 -9.00 6.89 -2.70
CA LEU A 51 -8.19 6.43 -3.84
C LEU A 51 -9.10 6.02 -5.00
N SER A 52 -8.77 6.48 -6.20
CA SER A 52 -9.30 5.90 -7.42
C SER A 52 -8.72 4.49 -7.65
N VAL A 53 -9.33 3.73 -8.55
CA VAL A 53 -8.83 2.41 -8.94
C VAL A 53 -7.42 2.50 -9.54
N ASP A 54 -7.15 3.51 -10.38
CA ASP A 54 -5.83 3.70 -10.99
C ASP A 54 -4.78 4.08 -9.94
N GLN A 55 -5.14 4.93 -8.97
CA GLN A 55 -4.24 5.29 -7.86
C GLN A 55 -3.94 4.07 -6.99
N LEU A 56 -4.94 3.24 -6.70
CA LEU A 56 -4.74 1.99 -5.98
C LEU A 56 -3.81 1.04 -6.74
N ALA A 57 -4.03 0.85 -8.04
CA ALA A 57 -3.20 -0.01 -8.86
C ALA A 57 -1.73 0.45 -8.85
N THR A 58 -1.48 1.75 -9.04
CA THR A 58 -0.11 2.29 -8.96
C THR A 58 0.46 2.12 -7.56
N LEU A 59 -0.31 2.42 -6.50
CA LEU A 59 0.13 2.30 -5.12
C LEU A 59 0.58 0.87 -4.77
N LEU A 60 -0.16 -0.14 -5.23
CA LEU A 60 0.17 -1.55 -5.02
C LEU A 60 1.45 -1.99 -5.75
N GLU A 61 1.79 -1.34 -6.86
CA GLU A 61 3.04 -1.61 -7.59
C GLU A 61 4.25 -0.92 -6.95
N THR A 62 4.06 0.31 -6.45
CA THR A 62 5.15 1.19 -6.04
C THR A 62 5.45 1.16 -4.54
N GLU A 63 4.45 0.89 -3.70
CA GLU A 63 4.55 1.01 -2.25
C GLU A 63 4.22 -0.29 -1.51
N ASP A 64 4.72 -0.40 -0.27
CA ASP A 64 4.35 -1.49 0.62
C ASP A 64 3.19 -1.03 1.53
N VAL A 65 1.96 -1.31 1.09
CA VAL A 65 0.74 -0.97 1.84
C VAL A 65 0.05 -2.21 2.38
N THR A 66 -0.60 -2.10 3.53
CA THR A 66 -1.44 -3.18 4.05
C THR A 66 -2.80 -3.11 3.39
N LEU A 67 -3.11 -4.07 2.52
CA LEU A 67 -4.38 -4.11 1.79
C LEU A 67 -5.41 -4.96 2.55
N VAL A 68 -6.50 -4.33 2.99
CA VAL A 68 -7.51 -4.96 3.84
C VAL A 68 -8.86 -4.98 3.16
N ASN A 69 -9.39 -6.18 2.98
CA ASN A 69 -10.77 -6.39 2.55
C ASN A 69 -11.70 -6.27 3.75
N VAL A 70 -12.69 -5.37 3.69
CA VAL A 70 -13.66 -5.19 4.77
C VAL A 70 -15.09 -5.60 4.42
N HIS A 71 -15.27 -6.24 3.25
CA HIS A 71 -16.57 -6.53 2.68
C HIS A 71 -17.26 -7.74 3.31
N ILE A 72 -18.43 -7.54 3.91
CA ILE A 72 -19.32 -8.63 4.30
C ILE A 72 -20.63 -8.62 3.49
N PRO A 73 -21.19 -9.79 3.13
CA PRO A 73 -20.60 -11.12 3.27
C PRO A 73 -19.33 -11.28 2.41
N TYR A 74 -18.45 -12.20 2.79
CA TYR A 74 -17.23 -12.45 2.01
C TYR A 74 -17.60 -12.99 0.62
N GLU A 75 -17.17 -12.29 -0.44
CA GLU A 75 -17.46 -12.61 -1.85
C GLU A 75 -16.18 -12.82 -2.68
N GLY A 76 -15.02 -12.93 -2.02
CA GLY A 76 -13.70 -12.95 -2.64
C GLY A 76 -12.89 -11.68 -2.34
N GLU A 77 -11.66 -11.64 -2.84
CA GLU A 77 -10.69 -10.59 -2.55
C GLU A 77 -9.80 -10.26 -3.75
N LEU A 78 -9.15 -9.08 -3.71
CA LEU A 78 -8.16 -8.69 -4.70
C LEU A 78 -6.89 -9.53 -4.51
N PRO A 79 -6.11 -9.77 -5.57
CA PRO A 79 -4.76 -10.30 -5.41
C PRO A 79 -3.97 -9.44 -4.43
N GLU A 80 -3.08 -10.08 -3.66
CA GLU A 80 -2.22 -9.40 -2.67
C GLU A 80 -2.98 -8.75 -1.50
N THR A 81 -4.25 -9.11 -1.30
CA THR A 81 -4.96 -8.81 -0.04
C THR A 81 -4.22 -9.46 1.11
N ASP A 82 -3.85 -8.65 2.11
CA ASP A 82 -3.12 -9.14 3.27
C ASP A 82 -4.06 -9.78 4.29
N MET A 83 -5.25 -9.20 4.48
CA MET A 83 -6.21 -9.69 5.46
C MET A 83 -7.64 -9.27 5.16
N PHE A 84 -8.55 -10.03 5.75
CA PHE A 84 -9.97 -9.78 5.75
C PHE A 84 -10.43 -9.42 7.17
N ILE A 85 -11.01 -8.23 7.34
CA ILE A 85 -11.56 -7.75 8.61
C ILE A 85 -12.96 -7.19 8.34
N PRO A 86 -14.06 -7.81 8.82
CA PRO A 86 -15.40 -7.25 8.66
C PRO A 86 -15.47 -5.79 9.14
N TYR A 87 -16.03 -4.90 8.31
CA TYR A 87 -16.03 -3.45 8.64
C TYR A 87 -16.65 -3.13 10.01
N ASN A 88 -17.62 -3.94 10.44
CA ASN A 88 -18.34 -3.81 11.71
C ASN A 88 -17.60 -4.42 12.91
N GLU A 89 -16.44 -5.04 12.71
CA GLU A 89 -15.63 -5.65 13.75
C GLU A 89 -14.25 -4.99 13.87
N ILE A 90 -13.90 -4.03 13.01
CA ILE A 90 -12.54 -3.47 12.90
C ILE A 90 -11.97 -2.91 14.21
N GLU A 91 -12.81 -2.37 15.09
CA GLU A 91 -12.38 -1.89 16.43
C GLU A 91 -11.75 -3.01 17.28
N SER A 92 -12.20 -4.26 17.10
CA SER A 92 -11.65 -5.43 17.81
C SER A 92 -10.32 -5.91 17.22
N TYR A 93 -9.97 -5.46 16.02
CA TYR A 93 -8.76 -5.86 15.28
C TYR A 93 -7.68 -4.78 15.25
N LEU A 94 -7.86 -3.66 15.97
CA LEU A 94 -6.86 -2.58 16.01
C LEU A 94 -5.46 -3.05 16.47
N GLY A 95 -5.39 -4.11 17.27
CA GLY A 95 -4.12 -4.72 17.70
C GLY A 95 -3.44 -5.62 16.65
N ASP A 96 -4.17 -5.99 15.59
CA ASP A 96 -3.66 -6.81 14.48
C ASP A 96 -3.25 -5.95 13.26
N LEU A 97 -3.71 -4.70 13.21
CA LEU A 97 -3.31 -3.71 12.21
C LEU A 97 -1.87 -3.21 12.47
N PRO A 98 -1.16 -2.73 11.44
CA PRO A 98 0.17 -2.16 11.62
C PRO A 98 0.11 -0.84 12.42
N ASP A 99 1.28 -0.35 12.82
CA ASP A 99 1.41 0.93 13.54
C ASP A 99 0.73 2.08 12.77
N LYS A 100 0.28 3.12 13.49
CA LYS A 100 -0.48 4.26 12.92
C LYS A 100 0.21 5.03 11.79
N GLU A 101 1.53 4.91 11.70
CA GLU A 101 2.35 5.55 10.67
C GLU A 101 2.49 4.69 9.40
N ALA A 102 2.09 3.42 9.45
CA ALA A 102 2.15 2.52 8.30
C ALA A 102 0.91 2.71 7.40
N PRO A 103 1.08 2.71 6.07
CA PRO A 103 -0.04 2.88 5.15
C PRO A 103 -0.95 1.65 5.16
N ILE A 104 -2.25 1.90 5.36
CA ILE A 104 -3.33 0.92 5.28
C ILE A 104 -4.29 1.36 4.19
N VAL A 105 -4.68 0.43 3.33
CA VAL A 105 -5.74 0.62 2.33
C VAL A 105 -6.90 -0.29 2.68
N LEU A 106 -8.05 0.29 2.93
CA LEU A 106 -9.30 -0.44 3.12
C LEU A 106 -10.09 -0.45 1.82
N TYR A 107 -10.62 -1.60 1.44
CA TYR A 107 -11.52 -1.69 0.30
C TYR A 107 -12.72 -2.60 0.57
N CYS A 108 -13.80 -2.36 -0.15
CA CYS A 108 -14.95 -3.25 -0.21
C CYS A 108 -15.51 -3.29 -1.65
N ARG A 109 -16.73 -3.81 -1.85
CA ARG A 109 -17.34 -3.87 -3.18
C ARG A 109 -17.70 -2.50 -3.78
N SER A 110 -18.16 -1.55 -2.96
CA SER A 110 -18.74 -0.28 -3.45
C SER A 110 -18.41 0.96 -2.61
N GLY A 111 -17.40 0.87 -1.74
CA GLY A 111 -16.90 1.97 -0.91
C GLY A 111 -17.59 2.17 0.44
N SER A 112 -18.89 1.89 0.59
CA SER A 112 -19.62 2.22 1.83
C SER A 112 -19.04 1.60 3.10
N MET A 113 -18.69 0.31 3.06
CA MET A 113 -18.11 -0.40 4.21
C MET A 113 -16.68 0.05 4.51
N SER A 114 -15.85 0.31 3.49
CA SER A 114 -14.50 0.85 3.70
C SER A 114 -14.54 2.27 4.26
N THR A 115 -15.49 3.10 3.84
CA THR A 115 -15.74 4.42 4.45
C THR A 115 -16.13 4.30 5.93
N SER A 116 -17.01 3.36 6.28
CA SER A 116 -17.39 3.14 7.68
C SER A 116 -16.21 2.67 8.53
N ALA A 117 -15.41 1.74 8.01
CA ALA A 117 -14.22 1.23 8.70
C ALA A 117 -13.13 2.32 8.85
N ALA A 118 -12.90 3.12 7.82
CA ALA A 118 -11.89 4.18 7.83
C ALA A 118 -12.13 5.24 8.93
N LYS A 119 -13.38 5.48 9.31
CA LYS A 119 -13.75 6.42 10.38
C LYS A 119 -13.38 5.94 11.79
N ILE A 120 -13.02 4.67 11.93
CA ILE A 120 -12.63 4.06 13.20
C ILE A 120 -11.10 4.09 13.38
N LEU A 121 -10.34 4.16 12.28
CA LEU A 121 -8.87 4.16 12.28
C LEU A 121 -8.30 5.58 12.50
#